data_AF-A0A172UC74-F1
#
_entry.id   AF-A0A172UC74-F1
#
_cell.length_a   1.000
_cell.length_b   1.000
_cell.length_c   1.000
_cell.angle_alpha   90.00
_cell.angle_beta   90.00
_cell.angle_gamma   90.00
#
_symmetry.space_group_name_H-M   'P 1'
#
loop_
_entity.id
_entity.type
_entity.pdbx_description
1 polymer ?
#
loop_
_entity_poly.entity_id
_entity_poly.type
_entity_poly.pdbx_seq_one_letter_code
_entity_poly.pdbx_strand_id
1 'polypeptide(L)'
;MPNPAAKRAFAFGLLAAVVLLAVVELRLRQIGFRPTVQDSKELWAAQRGKAALLGKQALILVGDSRMQLGMDLEVLAAETGLAPVQLAIDGSEFLPVLADMAQDPAITGKLLVSGDVWKLAADRPHDRAEEWVAFYHRKYKDLVSAKLETLLKSQVQQQLALYGGGIPPQVLFTRLTSPGMVRPFYLTTYANRERDADYELVQQPAFYINRVLRSLGAPLDMNGIDSREKFEQAVGEKLRQSAAVQFSADQFAYTNSLGRQIQNKGAQLAFINFPSTALVRTIEEYRYPRATGWDVFAANSPALAVNCWDYPEFGFELPDGAHLDRRDKAEFTRRLVAKLKAAGFFD
;
A
#
# COMPACT_ATOMS: atom_id res chain seq x y z
N MET A 1 34.71 22.73 -35.45
CA MET A 1 33.46 21.98 -35.65
C MET A 1 33.79 20.50 -35.79
N PRO A 2 33.06 19.56 -35.15
CA PRO A 2 33.42 18.14 -35.22
C PRO A 2 33.38 17.62 -36.67
N ASN A 3 34.38 16.81 -37.04
CA ASN A 3 34.53 16.20 -38.37
C ASN A 3 33.22 15.49 -38.79
N PRO A 4 32.72 15.65 -40.03
CA PRO A 4 31.51 14.99 -40.51
C PRO A 4 31.49 13.47 -40.28
N ALA A 5 32.64 12.79 -40.33
CA ALA A 5 32.74 11.37 -39.97
C ALA A 5 32.44 11.12 -38.48
N ALA A 6 32.92 11.98 -37.58
CA ALA A 6 32.65 11.88 -36.15
C ALA A 6 31.16 12.14 -35.83
N LYS A 7 30.53 13.10 -36.53
CA LYS A 7 29.08 13.34 -36.40
C LYS A 7 28.26 12.11 -36.84
N ARG A 8 28.63 11.48 -37.96
CA ARG A 8 27.98 10.26 -38.44
C ARG A 8 28.17 9.10 -37.46
N ALA A 9 29.39 8.87 -36.99
CA ALA A 9 29.68 7.80 -36.02
C ALA A 9 28.89 7.99 -34.71
N PHE A 10 28.80 9.22 -34.20
CA PHE A 10 27.99 9.53 -33.02
C PHE A 10 26.49 9.27 -33.27
N ALA A 11 25.96 9.72 -34.42
CA ALA A 11 24.56 9.47 -34.78
C ALA A 11 24.26 7.97 -34.92
N PHE A 12 25.15 7.20 -35.54
CA PHE A 12 25.02 5.74 -35.62
C PHE A 12 25.07 5.08 -34.24
N GLY A 13 25.99 5.50 -33.37
CA GLY A 13 26.07 4.99 -32.00
C GLY A 13 24.81 5.29 -31.19
N LEU A 14 24.27 6.51 -31.29
CA LEU A 14 23.02 6.89 -30.63
C LEU A 14 21.83 6.08 -31.17
N LEU A 15 21.73 5.91 -32.49
CA LEU A 15 20.68 5.10 -33.11
C LEU A 15 20.77 3.63 -32.66
N ALA A 16 21.97 3.05 -32.65
CA ALA A 16 22.18 1.68 -32.19
C ALA A 16 21.79 1.50 -30.72
N ALA A 17 22.10 2.47 -29.86
CA ALA A 17 21.68 2.46 -28.46
C ALA A 17 20.15 2.53 -28.31
N VAL A 18 19.48 3.39 -29.07
CA VAL A 18 18.00 3.48 -29.06
C VAL A 18 17.36 2.19 -29.54
N VAL A 19 17.86 1.59 -30.62
CA VAL A 19 17.37 0.31 -31.14
C VAL A 19 17.56 -0.81 -30.11
N LEU A 20 18.73 -0.86 -29.46
CA LEU A 20 18.99 -1.85 -28.41
C LEU A 20 18.01 -1.71 -27.24
N LEU A 21 17.78 -0.49 -26.75
CA LEU A 21 16.82 -0.22 -25.68
C LEU A 21 15.40 -0.62 -26.09
N ALA A 22 15.00 -0.35 -27.33
CA ALA A 22 13.70 -0.76 -27.86
C ALA A 22 13.54 -2.28 -27.92
N VAL A 23 14.57 -3.01 -28.37
CA VAL A 23 14.56 -4.48 -28.39
C VAL A 23 14.43 -5.06 -26.99
N VAL A 24 15.18 -4.51 -26.01
CA VAL A 24 15.11 -4.95 -24.62
C VAL A 24 13.72 -4.69 -24.02
N GLU A 25 13.16 -3.50 -24.22
CA GLU A 25 11.82 -3.13 -23.74
C GLU A 25 10.74 -4.04 -24.33
N LEU A 26 10.78 -4.28 -25.65
CA LEU A 26 9.85 -5.21 -26.31
C LEU A 26 9.98 -6.62 -25.76
N ARG A 27 11.21 -7.10 -25.53
CA ARG A 27 11.44 -8.42 -24.96
C ARG A 27 10.91 -8.54 -23.53
N LEU A 28 11.11 -7.51 -22.69
CA LEU A 28 10.56 -7.47 -21.33
C LEU A 28 9.03 -7.56 -21.33
N ARG A 29 8.37 -6.82 -22.23
CA ARG A 29 6.90 -6.88 -22.37
C ARG A 29 6.42 -8.23 -22.87
N GLN A 30 7.12 -8.84 -23.82
CA GLN A 30 6.80 -10.17 -24.33
C GLN A 30 6.85 -11.25 -23.24
N ILE A 31 7.77 -11.13 -22.28
CA ILE A 31 7.87 -12.07 -21.15
C ILE A 31 7.00 -11.65 -19.95
N GLY A 32 6.12 -10.66 -20.13
CA GLY A 32 5.06 -10.30 -19.18
C GLY A 32 5.40 -9.16 -18.21
N PHE A 33 6.58 -8.53 -18.29
CA PHE A 33 6.86 -7.36 -17.46
C PHE A 33 6.02 -6.17 -17.92
N ARG A 34 5.44 -5.47 -16.93
CA ARG A 34 4.71 -4.23 -17.14
C ARG A 34 5.52 -3.06 -16.58
N PRO A 35 5.37 -1.85 -17.15
CA PRO A 35 5.85 -0.64 -16.51
C PRO A 35 5.32 -0.52 -15.09
N THR A 36 6.16 -0.06 -14.18
CA THR A 36 5.83 0.12 -12.77
C THR A 36 6.66 1.27 -12.23
N VAL A 37 6.10 2.09 -11.35
CA VAL A 37 6.83 3.20 -10.73
C VAL A 37 7.46 2.72 -9.44
N GLN A 38 8.67 3.18 -9.15
CA GLN A 38 9.29 2.86 -7.87
C GLN A 38 8.52 3.56 -6.75
N ASP A 39 8.06 2.80 -5.75
CA ASP A 39 7.44 3.36 -4.56
C ASP A 39 8.51 4.02 -3.67
N SER A 40 8.81 5.29 -3.92
CA SER A 40 9.87 6.05 -3.26
C SER A 40 9.33 7.18 -2.38
N LYS A 41 10.17 7.64 -1.45
CA LYS A 41 9.86 8.80 -0.58
C LYS A 41 9.62 10.08 -1.38
N GLU A 42 10.25 10.25 -2.54
CA GLU A 42 10.03 11.39 -3.44
C GLU A 42 8.62 11.33 -4.04
N LEU A 43 8.22 10.15 -4.54
CA LEU A 43 6.86 9.95 -5.07
C LEU A 43 5.81 10.12 -3.97
N TRP A 44 6.08 9.61 -2.75
CA TRP A 44 5.24 9.86 -1.57
C TRP A 44 5.13 11.36 -1.27
N ALA A 45 6.26 12.06 -1.21
CA ALA A 45 6.31 13.49 -0.92
C ALA A 45 5.58 14.33 -1.99
N ALA A 46 5.58 13.90 -3.25
CA ALA A 46 4.78 14.49 -4.31
C ALA A 46 3.27 14.36 -4.03
N GLN A 47 2.79 13.16 -3.69
CA GLN A 47 1.38 12.95 -3.33
C GLN A 47 1.03 13.70 -2.04
N ARG A 48 1.93 13.74 -1.07
CA ARG A 48 1.74 14.49 0.18
C ARG A 48 1.57 16.00 -0.05
N GLY A 49 2.36 16.57 -0.96
CA GLY A 49 2.19 17.96 -1.40
C GLY A 49 0.86 18.18 -2.13
N LYS A 50 0.44 17.22 -2.97
CA LYS A 50 -0.86 17.25 -3.66
C LYS A 50 -2.05 17.29 -2.68
N ALA A 51 -1.99 16.53 -1.58
CA ALA A 51 -3.04 16.57 -0.54
C ALA A 51 -3.24 17.99 0.04
N ALA A 52 -2.16 18.70 0.35
CA ALA A 52 -2.23 20.06 0.87
C ALA A 52 -2.78 21.05 -0.17
N LEU A 53 -2.44 20.88 -1.45
CA LEU A 53 -2.94 21.75 -2.53
C LEU A 53 -4.43 21.55 -2.82
N LEU A 54 -4.94 20.33 -2.69
CA LEU A 54 -6.34 20.00 -2.97
C LEU A 54 -7.30 20.47 -1.86
N GLY A 55 -6.82 20.60 -0.62
CA GLY A 55 -7.63 21.02 0.53
C GLY A 55 -8.90 20.17 0.66
N LYS A 56 -10.07 20.81 0.62
CA LYS A 56 -11.39 20.14 0.75
C LYS A 56 -11.69 19.12 -0.35
N GLN A 57 -11.08 19.24 -1.53
CA GLN A 57 -11.28 18.28 -2.62
C GLN A 57 -10.47 16.99 -2.42
N ALA A 58 -9.56 16.93 -1.45
CA ALA A 58 -8.73 15.76 -1.22
C ALA A 58 -9.51 14.63 -0.53
N LEU A 59 -9.39 13.41 -1.06
CA LEU A 59 -9.66 12.17 -0.35
C LEU A 59 -8.34 11.48 -0.04
N ILE A 60 -7.84 11.65 1.18
CA ILE A 60 -6.50 11.22 1.59
C ILE A 60 -6.59 9.81 2.17
N LEU A 61 -5.81 8.89 1.62
CA LEU A 61 -5.74 7.51 2.06
C LEU A 61 -4.50 7.31 2.92
N VAL A 62 -4.69 6.97 4.19
CA VAL A 62 -3.62 6.75 5.17
C VAL A 62 -3.72 5.30 5.64
N GLY A 63 -2.59 4.61 5.77
CA GLY A 63 -2.58 3.24 6.24
C GLY A 63 -1.34 2.49 5.79
N ASP A 64 -1.46 1.17 5.70
CA ASP A 64 -0.41 0.27 5.30
C ASP A 64 -0.69 -0.40 3.94
N SER A 65 -0.15 -1.60 3.73
CA SER A 65 -0.32 -2.36 2.51
C SER A 65 -1.79 -2.64 2.17
N ARG A 66 -2.69 -2.76 3.16
CA ARG A 66 -4.11 -3.01 2.87
C ARG A 66 -4.78 -1.81 2.21
N MET A 67 -4.53 -0.60 2.70
CA MET A 67 -5.01 0.63 2.05
C MET A 67 -4.33 0.88 0.71
N GLN A 68 -3.02 0.62 0.61
CA GLN A 68 -2.29 0.90 -0.63
C GLN A 68 -2.70 -0.03 -1.78
N LEU A 69 -2.90 -1.32 -1.48
CA LEU A 69 -3.24 -2.34 -2.48
C LEU A 69 -4.75 -2.52 -2.66
N GLY A 70 -5.55 -2.18 -1.65
CA GLY A 70 -6.98 -2.49 -1.62
C GLY A 70 -7.89 -1.42 -2.21
N MET A 71 -7.37 -0.25 -2.57
CA MET A 71 -8.16 0.88 -3.05
C MET A 71 -7.91 1.17 -4.54
N ASP A 72 -8.99 1.33 -5.28
CA ASP A 72 -9.01 1.79 -6.67
C ASP A 72 -9.25 3.31 -6.70
N LEU A 73 -8.24 4.09 -7.15
CA LEU A 73 -8.32 5.54 -7.05
C LEU A 73 -9.23 6.14 -8.14
N GLU A 74 -9.40 5.47 -9.28
CA GLU A 74 -10.32 5.93 -10.31
C GLU A 74 -11.77 5.74 -9.86
N VAL A 75 -12.09 4.56 -9.30
CA VAL A 75 -13.41 4.30 -8.72
C VAL A 75 -13.68 5.21 -7.53
N LEU A 76 -12.72 5.44 -6.63
CA LEU A 76 -12.90 6.40 -5.54
C LEU A 76 -13.25 7.79 -6.05
N ALA A 77 -12.57 8.27 -7.09
CA ALA A 77 -12.84 9.58 -7.68
C ALA A 77 -14.24 9.64 -8.30
N ALA A 78 -14.61 8.62 -9.06
CA ALA A 78 -15.91 8.53 -9.73
C ALA A 78 -17.08 8.45 -8.72
N GLU A 79 -16.92 7.67 -7.66
CA GLU A 79 -17.99 7.42 -6.69
C GLU A 79 -18.15 8.55 -5.66
N THR A 80 -17.09 9.28 -5.34
CA THR A 80 -17.11 10.33 -4.29
C THR A 80 -17.07 11.75 -4.83
N GLY A 81 -16.65 11.97 -6.08
CA GLY A 81 -16.37 13.30 -6.62
C GLY A 81 -15.15 13.99 -6.02
N LEU A 82 -14.41 13.33 -5.11
CA LEU A 82 -13.18 13.83 -4.50
C LEU A 82 -11.96 13.33 -5.26
N ALA A 83 -10.83 14.03 -5.13
CA ALA A 83 -9.56 13.64 -5.73
C ALA A 83 -8.75 12.75 -4.76
N PRO A 84 -8.57 11.45 -5.03
CA PRO A 84 -7.86 10.57 -4.13
C PRO A 84 -6.36 10.85 -4.10
N VAL A 85 -5.78 10.76 -2.90
CA VAL A 85 -4.34 10.92 -2.65
C VAL A 85 -3.87 9.76 -1.79
N GLN A 86 -3.10 8.86 -2.39
CA GLN A 86 -2.62 7.65 -1.74
C GLN A 86 -1.34 7.91 -0.92
N LEU A 87 -1.48 8.03 0.39
CA LEU A 87 -0.37 8.22 1.34
C LEU A 87 -0.08 6.99 2.19
N ALA A 88 -0.80 5.88 2.00
CA ALA A 88 -0.47 4.62 2.65
C ALA A 88 0.89 4.10 2.18
N ILE A 89 1.60 3.46 3.11
CA ILE A 89 2.95 2.95 2.89
C ILE A 89 2.96 1.45 3.25
N ASP A 90 3.22 0.61 2.25
CA ASP A 90 3.30 -0.84 2.44
C ASP A 90 4.33 -1.24 3.52
N GLY A 91 3.85 -2.01 4.50
CA GLY A 91 4.65 -2.59 5.56
C GLY A 91 5.16 -1.58 6.61
N SER A 92 4.50 -0.43 6.74
CA SER A 92 4.86 0.61 7.72
C SER A 92 3.81 0.75 8.82
N GLU A 93 4.16 1.55 9.83
CA GLU A 93 3.21 2.17 10.75
C GLU A 93 2.55 3.37 10.07
N PHE A 94 1.26 3.64 10.33
CA PHE A 94 0.55 4.75 9.69
C PHE A 94 0.41 5.98 10.59
N LEU A 95 0.66 5.83 11.90
CA LEU A 95 0.52 6.92 12.87
C LEU A 95 1.41 8.13 12.57
N PRO A 96 2.68 8.00 12.11
CA PRO A 96 3.48 9.16 11.72
C PRO A 96 2.84 9.98 10.59
N VAL A 97 2.21 9.32 9.61
CA VAL A 97 1.48 9.99 8.53
C VAL A 97 0.21 10.66 9.08
N LEU A 98 -0.53 9.98 9.95
CA LEU A 98 -1.73 10.56 10.57
C LEU A 98 -1.40 11.77 11.45
N ALA A 99 -0.32 11.72 12.20
CA ALA A 99 0.18 12.82 13.02
C ALA A 99 0.59 14.01 12.15
N ASP A 100 1.23 13.76 11.02
CA ASP A 100 1.53 14.78 10.02
C ASP A 100 0.25 15.43 9.44
N MET A 101 -0.78 14.64 9.14
CA MET A 101 -2.09 15.18 8.72
C MET A 101 -2.75 16.00 9.83
N ALA A 102 -2.57 15.61 11.09
CA ALA A 102 -3.12 16.32 12.25
C ALA A 102 -2.49 17.70 12.43
N GLN A 103 -1.20 17.85 12.13
CA GLN A 103 -0.45 19.10 12.33
C GLN A 103 -0.55 20.10 11.16
N ASP A 104 -0.87 19.63 9.94
CA ASP A 104 -0.90 20.50 8.76
C ASP A 104 -2.27 21.20 8.58
N PRO A 105 -2.36 22.55 8.70
CA PRO A 105 -3.62 23.28 8.54
C PRO A 105 -4.17 23.28 7.11
N ALA A 106 -3.36 22.92 6.10
CA ALA A 106 -3.85 22.80 4.72
C ALA A 106 -4.73 21.56 4.52
N ILE A 107 -4.65 20.58 5.43
CA ILE A 107 -5.43 19.34 5.36
C ILE A 107 -6.85 19.59 5.87
N THR A 108 -7.74 19.86 4.92
CA THR A 108 -9.16 20.22 5.16
C THR A 108 -10.15 19.29 4.45
N GLY A 109 -9.67 18.26 3.77
CA GLY A 109 -10.47 17.26 3.06
C GLY A 109 -10.97 16.11 3.91
N LYS A 110 -11.23 14.96 3.28
CA LYS A 110 -11.66 13.72 3.95
C LYS A 110 -10.50 12.72 3.99
N LEU A 111 -10.38 11.98 5.08
CA LEU A 111 -9.36 10.96 5.29
C LEU A 111 -10.00 9.59 5.46
N LEU A 112 -9.49 8.59 4.75
CA LEU A 112 -9.72 7.18 5.08
C LEU A 112 -8.44 6.65 5.72
N VAL A 113 -8.56 6.10 6.93
CA VAL A 113 -7.42 5.61 7.70
C VAL A 113 -7.60 4.13 7.94
N SER A 114 -6.65 3.29 7.51
CA SER A 114 -6.63 1.88 7.89
C SER A 114 -5.42 1.53 8.73
N GLY A 115 -5.61 0.57 9.61
CA GLY A 115 -4.54 -0.17 10.25
C GLY A 115 -5.13 -1.22 11.15
N ASP A 116 -4.36 -2.27 11.38
CA ASP A 116 -4.71 -3.27 12.39
C ASP A 116 -4.92 -2.60 13.75
N VAL A 117 -5.80 -3.19 14.56
CA VAL A 117 -6.08 -2.69 15.92
C VAL A 117 -4.83 -2.45 16.76
N TRP A 118 -3.81 -3.31 16.63
CA TRP A 118 -2.58 -3.17 17.38
C TRP A 118 -1.74 -1.96 16.97
N LYS A 119 -1.86 -1.49 15.72
CA LYS A 119 -1.23 -0.26 15.22
C LYS A 119 -1.97 0.99 15.68
N LEU A 120 -3.26 0.89 15.99
CA LEU A 120 -4.04 1.99 16.57
C LEU A 120 -3.67 2.25 18.04
N ALA A 121 -3.11 1.25 18.74
CA ALA A 121 -2.87 1.26 20.18
C ALA A 121 -1.44 1.67 20.60
N ALA A 122 -0.48 1.72 19.67
CA ALA A 122 0.92 1.96 20.01
C ALA A 122 1.61 2.82 18.96
N ASP A 123 2.19 3.94 19.41
CA ASP A 123 3.19 4.65 18.64
C ASP A 123 4.54 3.90 18.76
N ARG A 124 5.06 3.41 17.64
CA ARG A 124 6.35 2.74 17.60
C ARG A 124 7.37 3.68 16.96
N PRO A 125 8.43 4.08 17.70
CA PRO A 125 9.42 4.99 17.16
C PRO A 125 10.30 4.31 16.10
N HIS A 126 10.76 5.05 15.10
CA HIS A 126 11.68 4.62 14.02
C HIS A 126 11.08 3.71 12.93
N ASP A 127 9.91 4.07 12.41
CA ASP A 127 9.30 3.42 11.24
C ASP A 127 9.61 4.16 9.93
N ARG A 128 9.49 3.45 8.78
CA ARG A 128 9.66 4.03 7.44
C ARG A 128 8.78 5.26 7.20
N ALA A 129 7.56 5.28 7.75
CA ALA A 129 6.67 6.42 7.61
C ALA A 129 7.26 7.72 8.21
N GLU A 130 7.94 7.61 9.35
CA GLU A 130 8.60 8.74 10.00
C GLU A 130 9.72 9.32 9.12
N GLU A 131 10.53 8.45 8.50
CA GLU A 131 11.58 8.86 7.56
C GLU A 131 11.01 9.61 6.34
N TRP A 132 9.86 9.16 5.83
CA TRP A 132 9.23 9.74 4.64
C TRP A 132 8.57 11.08 4.94
N VAL A 133 7.90 11.20 6.09
CA VAL A 133 7.38 12.48 6.61
C VAL A 133 8.52 13.47 6.83
N ALA A 134 9.59 13.05 7.49
CA ALA A 134 10.77 13.89 7.72
C ALA A 134 11.43 14.33 6.40
N PHE A 135 11.51 13.43 5.41
CA PHE A 135 12.01 13.76 4.08
C PHE A 135 11.16 14.83 3.39
N TYR A 136 9.82 14.71 3.44
CA TYR A 136 8.91 15.70 2.86
C TYR A 136 9.19 17.09 3.40
N HIS A 137 9.19 17.26 4.74
CA HIS A 137 9.37 18.58 5.37
C HIS A 137 10.78 19.14 5.25
N ARG A 138 11.82 18.29 5.38
CA ARG A 138 13.21 18.78 5.41
C ARG A 138 13.82 18.98 4.04
N LYS A 139 13.37 18.23 3.02
CA LYS A 139 14.06 18.13 1.73
C LYS A 139 13.20 18.30 0.50
N TYR A 140 11.87 18.18 0.58
CA TYR A 140 11.04 18.12 -0.63
C TYR A 140 10.06 19.27 -0.76
N LYS A 141 9.40 19.66 0.33
CA LYS A 141 8.26 20.59 0.35
C LYS A 141 8.55 21.89 -0.41
N ASP A 142 9.75 22.46 -0.22
CA ASP A 142 10.13 23.77 -0.78
C ASP A 142 10.99 23.67 -2.06
N LEU A 143 11.39 22.46 -2.49
CA LEU A 143 12.26 22.28 -3.66
C LEU A 143 11.47 22.01 -4.95
N VAL A 144 11.36 23.02 -5.81
CA VAL A 144 10.70 22.89 -7.13
C VAL A 144 11.44 21.90 -8.03
N SER A 145 12.78 21.89 -8.01
CA SER A 145 13.60 20.96 -8.79
C SER A 145 13.30 19.50 -8.45
N ALA A 146 13.19 19.18 -7.15
CA ALA A 146 12.86 17.83 -6.69
C ALA A 146 11.46 17.39 -7.17
N LYS A 147 10.48 18.32 -7.19
CA LYS A 147 9.14 18.06 -7.72
C LYS A 147 9.15 17.76 -9.22
N LEU A 148 9.88 18.57 -9.99
CA LEU A 148 10.02 18.37 -11.43
C LEU A 148 10.73 17.06 -11.75
N GLU A 149 11.82 16.75 -11.04
CA GLU A 149 12.55 15.49 -11.19
C GLU A 149 11.64 14.29 -10.90
N THR A 150 10.86 14.34 -9.82
CA THR A 150 9.92 13.27 -9.46
C THR A 150 8.84 13.09 -10.51
N LEU A 151 8.30 14.18 -11.06
CA LEU A 151 7.31 14.14 -12.14
C LEU A 151 7.91 13.50 -13.40
N LEU A 152 9.07 13.98 -13.86
CA LEU A 152 9.72 13.44 -15.06
C LEU A 152 10.12 11.98 -14.89
N LYS A 153 10.71 11.63 -13.74
CA LYS A 153 11.11 10.25 -13.42
C LYS A 153 9.92 9.32 -13.42
N SER A 154 8.83 9.70 -12.74
CA SER A 154 7.63 8.87 -12.66
C SER A 154 6.95 8.72 -14.03
N GLN A 155 6.92 9.77 -14.85
CA GLN A 155 6.40 9.70 -16.23
C GLN A 155 7.20 8.70 -17.08
N VAL A 156 8.53 8.70 -16.98
CA VAL A 156 9.37 7.73 -17.70
C VAL A 156 9.14 6.31 -17.18
N GLN A 157 9.04 6.12 -15.85
CA GLN A 157 8.80 4.79 -15.25
C GLN A 157 7.45 4.19 -15.63
N GLN A 158 6.41 5.01 -15.75
CA GLN A 158 5.09 4.53 -16.18
C GLN A 158 5.07 4.05 -17.64
N GLN A 159 6.03 4.48 -18.46
CA GLN A 159 6.06 4.15 -19.87
C GLN A 159 7.03 3.01 -20.20
N LEU A 160 8.05 2.76 -19.36
CA LEU A 160 9.13 1.81 -19.67
C LEU A 160 9.24 0.70 -18.63
N ALA A 161 9.02 -0.55 -19.04
CA ALA A 161 9.21 -1.73 -18.20
C ALA A 161 10.68 -1.90 -17.76
N LEU A 162 11.62 -1.52 -18.63
CA LEU A 162 13.05 -1.53 -18.35
C LEU A 162 13.45 -0.64 -17.16
N TYR A 163 12.85 0.55 -17.06
CA TYR A 163 13.22 1.54 -16.04
C TYR A 163 12.47 1.35 -14.72
N GLY A 164 11.21 0.91 -14.81
CA GLY A 164 10.32 0.80 -13.68
C GLY A 164 10.68 -0.28 -12.65
N GLY A 165 11.20 -1.41 -13.13
CA GLY A 165 11.38 -2.60 -12.30
C GLY A 165 12.58 -2.59 -11.35
N GLY A 166 13.41 -1.54 -11.34
CA GLY A 166 14.64 -1.49 -10.54
C GLY A 166 15.57 -2.69 -10.79
N ILE A 167 15.50 -3.27 -11.99
CA ILE A 167 16.16 -4.54 -12.31
C ILE A 167 17.66 -4.31 -12.35
N PRO A 168 18.46 -4.97 -11.48
CA PRO A 168 19.91 -4.84 -11.55
C PRO A 168 20.40 -5.32 -12.94
N PRO A 169 21.36 -4.63 -13.59
CA PRO A 169 21.81 -5.00 -14.93
C PRO A 169 22.26 -6.46 -15.07
N GLN A 170 22.84 -7.00 -14.00
CA GLN A 170 23.27 -8.39 -13.89
C GLN A 170 22.10 -9.38 -14.02
N VAL A 171 20.94 -9.03 -13.45
CA VAL A 171 19.74 -9.86 -13.49
C VAL A 171 18.98 -9.65 -14.80
N LEU A 172 19.10 -8.46 -15.42
CA LEU A 172 18.47 -8.16 -16.71
C LEU A 172 18.93 -9.11 -17.81
N PHE A 173 20.23 -9.40 -17.91
CA PHE A 173 20.76 -10.33 -18.91
C PHE A 173 20.15 -11.73 -18.75
N THR A 174 20.22 -12.30 -17.54
CA THR A 174 19.64 -13.61 -17.23
C THR A 174 18.13 -13.67 -17.50
N ARG A 175 17.40 -12.57 -17.24
CA ARG A 175 15.95 -12.46 -17.53
C ARG A 175 15.65 -12.50 -19.03
N LEU A 176 16.48 -11.86 -19.85
CA LEU A 176 16.27 -11.79 -21.29
C LEU A 176 16.57 -13.12 -22.00
N THR A 177 17.57 -13.86 -21.51
CA THR A 177 18.07 -15.09 -22.15
C THR A 177 17.44 -16.39 -21.64
N SER A 178 16.73 -16.37 -20.51
CA SER A 178 16.20 -17.59 -19.87
C SER A 178 14.68 -17.53 -19.67
N PRO A 179 13.88 -17.91 -20.69
CA PRO A 179 12.43 -17.92 -20.61
C PRO A 179 11.93 -18.79 -19.45
N GLY A 180 10.98 -18.30 -18.65
CA GLY A 180 10.31 -19.06 -17.58
C GLY A 180 11.05 -19.11 -16.23
N MET A 181 12.31 -18.67 -16.14
CA MET A 181 13.06 -18.66 -14.87
C MET A 181 12.68 -17.49 -13.94
N VAL A 182 12.18 -16.38 -14.50
CA VAL A 182 11.83 -15.18 -13.71
C VAL A 182 10.42 -14.74 -14.07
N ARG A 183 9.54 -14.75 -13.08
CA ARG A 183 8.16 -14.30 -13.24
C ARG A 183 8.06 -12.77 -13.21
N PRO A 184 7.08 -12.18 -13.90
CA PRO A 184 6.77 -10.77 -13.75
C PRO A 184 6.50 -10.41 -12.28
N PHE A 185 6.70 -9.14 -11.93
CA PHE A 185 6.33 -8.66 -10.61
C PHE A 185 4.81 -8.80 -10.42
N TYR A 186 4.41 -9.44 -9.32
CA TYR A 186 3.00 -9.49 -8.93
C TYR A 186 2.49 -8.10 -8.51
N LEU A 187 3.38 -7.17 -8.18
CA LEU A 187 3.05 -5.79 -7.82
C LEU A 187 3.30 -4.82 -8.97
N THR A 188 2.31 -4.02 -9.30
CA THR A 188 2.43 -2.88 -10.23
C THR A 188 2.05 -1.61 -9.49
N THR A 189 2.94 -0.62 -9.46
CA THR A 189 2.70 0.68 -8.83
C THR A 189 2.57 1.75 -9.91
N TYR A 190 1.59 2.63 -9.80
CA TYR A 190 1.38 3.75 -10.71
C TYR A 190 1.90 5.07 -10.10
N ALA A 191 2.05 6.16 -10.87
CA ALA A 191 2.63 7.41 -10.30
C ALA A 191 1.69 8.16 -9.36
N ASN A 192 0.38 7.86 -9.39
CA ASN A 192 -0.55 8.28 -8.35
C ASN A 192 -0.40 7.47 -7.04
N ARG A 193 0.59 6.56 -6.98
CA ARG A 193 0.87 5.60 -5.89
C ARG A 193 -0.19 4.51 -5.68
N GLU A 194 -1.17 4.42 -6.56
CA GLU A 194 -2.03 3.24 -6.59
C GLU A 194 -1.17 1.99 -6.86
N ARG A 195 -1.52 0.87 -6.23
CA ARG A 195 -0.76 -0.36 -6.34
C ARG A 195 -1.68 -1.55 -6.58
N ASP A 196 -1.40 -2.30 -7.63
CA ASP A 196 -2.08 -3.54 -7.95
C ASP A 196 -1.26 -4.73 -7.45
N ALA A 197 -1.94 -5.74 -6.92
CA ALA A 197 -1.38 -7.07 -6.66
C ALA A 197 -2.11 -8.11 -7.52
N ASP A 198 -1.37 -8.78 -8.40
CA ASP A 198 -1.87 -9.84 -9.28
C ASP A 198 -1.40 -11.19 -8.77
N TYR A 199 -2.26 -11.89 -8.04
CA TYR A 199 -1.92 -13.15 -7.39
C TYR A 199 -1.86 -14.34 -8.35
N GLU A 200 -2.22 -14.18 -9.64
CA GLU A 200 -1.98 -15.23 -10.65
C GLU A 200 -0.48 -15.37 -10.96
N LEU A 201 0.31 -14.33 -10.66
CA LEU A 201 1.75 -14.31 -10.93
C LEU A 201 2.58 -14.98 -9.83
N VAL A 202 2.00 -15.29 -8.68
CA VAL A 202 2.68 -15.97 -7.56
C VAL A 202 2.36 -17.47 -7.52
N GLN A 203 3.15 -18.23 -6.77
CA GLN A 203 2.90 -19.67 -6.58
C GLN A 203 2.07 -19.89 -5.32
N GLN A 204 0.85 -20.43 -5.50
CA GLN A 204 0.03 -20.90 -4.40
C GLN A 204 0.22 -22.41 -4.21
N PRO A 205 0.15 -22.95 -2.97
CA PRO A 205 -0.15 -22.24 -1.71
C PRO A 205 1.08 -21.64 -1.02
N ALA A 206 2.28 -21.74 -1.61
CA ALA A 206 3.53 -21.30 -0.97
C ALA A 206 3.51 -19.80 -0.59
N PHE A 207 2.93 -18.95 -1.44
CA PHE A 207 2.79 -17.52 -1.15
C PHE A 207 1.89 -17.26 0.06
N TYR A 208 0.73 -17.93 0.12
CA TYR A 208 -0.17 -17.90 1.27
C TYR A 208 0.51 -18.40 2.55
N ILE A 209 1.23 -19.53 2.51
CA ILE A 209 1.97 -20.07 3.67
C ILE A 209 2.96 -19.03 4.20
N ASN A 210 3.75 -18.39 3.34
CA ASN A 210 4.69 -17.35 3.74
C ASN A 210 3.99 -16.15 4.42
N ARG A 211 2.79 -15.78 3.95
CA ARG A 211 1.99 -14.74 4.62
C ARG A 211 1.54 -15.18 6.00
N VAL A 212 1.03 -16.40 6.15
CA VAL A 212 0.61 -16.95 7.45
C VAL A 212 1.77 -16.95 8.44
N LEU A 213 2.95 -17.42 8.03
CA LEU A 213 4.15 -17.41 8.86
C LEU A 213 4.57 -15.99 9.28
N ARG A 214 4.48 -15.02 8.35
CA ARG A 214 4.74 -13.60 8.67
C ARG A 214 3.73 -13.05 9.68
N SER A 215 2.44 -13.35 9.52
CA SER A 215 1.39 -12.91 10.46
C SER A 215 1.55 -13.56 11.84
N LEU A 216 2.01 -14.82 11.87
CA LEU A 216 2.31 -15.53 13.10
C LEU A 216 3.46 -14.86 13.87
N GLY A 217 4.41 -14.21 13.19
CA GLY A 217 5.48 -13.42 13.82
C GLY A 217 6.49 -14.25 14.62
N ALA A 218 6.45 -15.57 14.47
CA ALA A 218 7.34 -16.52 15.12
C ALA A 218 7.69 -17.65 14.13
N PRO A 219 8.92 -18.21 14.19
CA PRO A 219 9.27 -19.35 13.37
C PRO A 219 8.37 -20.55 13.71
N LEU A 220 7.96 -21.26 12.66
CA LEU A 220 7.24 -22.52 12.74
C LEU A 220 8.14 -23.61 12.15
N ASP A 221 8.31 -24.72 12.87
CA ASP A 221 9.01 -25.87 12.31
C ASP A 221 8.11 -26.55 11.27
N MET A 222 8.58 -26.64 10.03
CA MET A 222 7.85 -27.23 8.92
C MET A 222 8.14 -28.73 8.75
N ASN A 223 9.03 -29.31 9.56
CA ASN A 223 9.36 -30.72 9.49
C ASN A 223 8.12 -31.60 9.74
N GLY A 224 7.81 -32.49 8.80
CA GLY A 224 6.66 -33.40 8.90
C GLY A 224 5.29 -32.77 8.59
N ILE A 225 5.25 -31.49 8.20
CA ILE A 225 4.05 -30.80 7.71
C ILE A 225 3.94 -31.03 6.19
N ASP A 226 3.19 -32.07 5.81
CA ASP A 226 2.96 -32.49 4.42
C ASP A 226 1.52 -32.25 3.93
N SER A 227 0.63 -31.78 4.81
CA SER A 227 -0.78 -31.53 4.52
C SER A 227 -1.24 -30.17 5.05
N ARG A 228 -2.33 -29.67 4.47
CA ARG A 228 -2.96 -28.42 4.90
C ARG A 228 -3.46 -28.52 6.35
N GLU A 229 -4.06 -29.64 6.71
CA GLU A 229 -4.61 -29.88 8.05
C GLU A 229 -3.50 -29.86 9.11
N LYS A 230 -2.36 -30.51 8.84
CA LYS A 230 -1.19 -30.48 9.74
C LYS A 230 -0.64 -29.06 9.89
N PHE A 231 -0.62 -28.28 8.80
CA PHE A 231 -0.18 -26.89 8.84
C PHE A 231 -1.11 -26.02 9.69
N GLU A 232 -2.43 -26.14 9.49
CA GLU A 232 -3.44 -25.44 10.29
C GLU A 232 -3.35 -25.80 11.77
N GLN A 233 -3.15 -27.09 12.10
CA GLN A 233 -2.92 -27.56 13.47
C GLN A 233 -1.66 -26.95 14.09
N ALA A 234 -0.53 -26.99 13.37
CA ALA A 234 0.74 -26.44 13.86
C ALA A 234 0.65 -24.93 14.10
N VAL A 235 -0.01 -24.18 13.21
CA VAL A 235 -0.30 -22.75 13.41
C VAL A 235 -1.17 -22.54 14.65
N GLY A 236 -2.24 -23.33 14.82
CA GLY A 236 -3.13 -23.24 15.98
C GLY A 236 -2.45 -23.59 17.31
N GLU A 237 -1.57 -24.58 17.34
CA GLU A 237 -0.73 -24.90 18.50
C GLU A 237 0.23 -23.76 18.83
N LYS A 238 0.88 -23.20 17.81
CA LYS A 238 1.80 -22.08 18.00
C LYS A 238 1.08 -20.84 18.52
N LEU A 239 -0.11 -20.56 18.01
CA LEU A 239 -0.94 -19.45 18.49
C LEU A 239 -1.31 -19.59 19.96
N ARG A 240 -1.69 -20.79 20.40
CA ARG A 240 -2.04 -21.06 21.81
C ARG A 240 -0.89 -20.89 22.80
N GLN A 241 0.35 -20.79 22.32
CA GLN A 241 1.51 -20.45 23.15
C GLN A 241 1.61 -18.94 23.44
N SER A 242 0.87 -18.10 22.71
CA SER A 242 0.83 -16.65 22.89
C SER A 242 -0.46 -16.23 23.57
N ALA A 243 -0.41 -15.29 24.52
CA ALA A 243 -1.61 -14.73 25.11
C ALA A 243 -2.28 -13.71 24.16
N ALA A 244 -3.60 -13.67 24.17
CA ALA A 244 -4.36 -12.61 23.51
C ALA A 244 -4.07 -11.26 24.17
N VAL A 245 -3.89 -10.22 23.36
CA VAL A 245 -3.69 -8.85 23.84
C VAL A 245 -5.05 -8.24 24.18
N GLN A 246 -5.13 -7.60 25.33
CA GLN A 246 -6.33 -6.93 25.83
C GLN A 246 -6.07 -5.43 25.80
N PHE A 247 -6.77 -4.70 24.94
CA PHE A 247 -6.62 -3.26 24.83
C PHE A 247 -7.60 -2.52 25.74
N SER A 248 -7.13 -1.43 26.36
CA SER A 248 -7.95 -0.44 27.05
C SER A 248 -8.12 0.82 26.19
N ALA A 249 -9.12 1.64 26.52
CA ALA A 249 -9.37 2.90 25.82
C ALA A 249 -8.15 3.85 25.83
N ASP A 250 -7.38 3.85 26.93
CA ASP A 250 -6.21 4.71 27.11
C ASP A 250 -5.10 4.43 26.08
N GLN A 251 -4.96 3.18 25.64
CA GLN A 251 -3.97 2.82 24.62
C GLN A 251 -4.31 3.43 23.26
N PHE A 252 -5.58 3.73 23.00
CA PHE A 252 -6.02 4.43 21.78
C PHE A 252 -6.03 5.95 21.93
N ALA A 253 -5.67 6.50 23.09
CA ALA A 253 -5.81 7.93 23.39
C ALA A 253 -5.01 8.80 22.42
N TYR A 254 -3.80 8.38 22.02
CA TYR A 254 -2.97 9.11 21.08
C TYR A 254 -3.64 9.20 19.70
N THR A 255 -3.99 8.06 19.10
CA THR A 255 -4.72 7.99 17.82
C THR A 255 -6.01 8.81 17.85
N ASN A 256 -6.80 8.68 18.91
CA ASN A 256 -8.04 9.44 19.07
C ASN A 256 -7.78 10.95 19.22
N SER A 257 -6.66 11.35 19.84
CA SER A 257 -6.25 12.75 19.90
C SER A 257 -5.91 13.32 18.52
N LEU A 258 -5.26 12.52 17.66
CA LEU A 258 -4.96 12.91 16.28
C LEU A 258 -6.26 13.06 15.47
N GLY A 259 -7.20 12.12 15.62
CA GLY A 259 -8.53 12.20 15.01
C GLY A 259 -9.29 13.47 15.39
N ARG A 260 -9.29 13.82 16.68
CA ARG A 260 -9.88 15.08 17.16
C ARG A 260 -9.19 16.32 16.59
N GLN A 261 -7.85 16.33 16.53
CA GLN A 261 -7.11 17.44 15.92
C GLN A 261 -7.45 17.62 14.43
N ILE A 262 -7.68 16.52 13.70
CA ILE A 262 -8.13 16.54 12.29
C ILE A 262 -9.53 17.14 12.18
N GLN A 263 -10.48 16.68 13.01
CA GLN A 263 -11.86 17.19 13.00
C GLN A 263 -11.96 18.66 13.41
N ASN A 264 -11.19 19.07 14.43
CA ASN A 264 -11.21 20.44 14.94
C ASN A 264 -10.78 21.50 13.91
N LYS A 265 -10.01 21.10 12.88
CA LYS A 265 -9.66 21.99 11.77
C LYS A 265 -10.57 21.85 10.54
N GLY A 266 -11.69 21.14 10.66
CA GLY A 266 -12.72 21.04 9.63
C GLY A 266 -12.52 19.93 8.59
N ALA A 267 -11.50 19.09 8.76
CA ALA A 267 -11.37 17.85 7.99
C ALA A 267 -12.24 16.73 8.58
N GLN A 268 -12.58 15.73 7.78
CA GLN A 268 -13.30 14.54 8.27
C GLN A 268 -12.40 13.32 8.15
N LEU A 269 -12.58 12.34 9.03
CA LEU A 269 -11.88 11.06 8.91
C LEU A 269 -12.81 9.89 9.22
N ALA A 270 -12.50 8.73 8.65
CA ALA A 270 -13.07 7.44 9.00
C ALA A 270 -11.94 6.41 9.16
N PHE A 271 -12.05 5.57 10.18
CA PHE A 271 -11.17 4.42 10.40
C PHE A 271 -11.78 3.16 9.79
N ILE A 272 -10.95 2.35 9.13
CA ILE A 272 -11.38 1.17 8.38
C ILE A 272 -10.50 -0.01 8.77
N ASN A 273 -11.09 -1.05 9.35
CA ASN A 273 -10.46 -2.36 9.45
C ASN A 273 -10.75 -3.13 8.17
N PHE A 274 -9.73 -3.39 7.37
CA PHE A 274 -9.86 -4.11 6.11
C PHE A 274 -10.17 -5.60 6.32
N PRO A 275 -10.74 -6.30 5.32
CA PRO A 275 -10.99 -7.72 5.42
C PRO A 275 -9.67 -8.50 5.56
N SER A 276 -9.73 -9.60 6.29
CA SER A 276 -8.76 -10.69 6.27
C SER A 276 -9.51 -12.03 6.20
N THR A 277 -8.85 -13.10 5.77
CA THR A 277 -9.49 -14.42 5.62
C THR A 277 -8.59 -15.55 6.12
N ALA A 278 -9.19 -16.74 6.25
CA ALA A 278 -8.53 -17.99 6.61
C ALA A 278 -7.61 -17.86 7.85
N LEU A 279 -6.41 -18.46 7.82
CA LEU A 279 -5.51 -18.48 8.98
C LEU A 279 -5.01 -17.08 9.35
N VAL A 280 -4.91 -16.15 8.41
CA VAL A 280 -4.52 -14.77 8.72
C VAL A 280 -5.58 -14.13 9.63
N ARG A 281 -6.87 -14.27 9.29
CA ARG A 281 -7.95 -13.81 10.17
C ARG A 281 -7.96 -14.54 11.51
N THR A 282 -7.75 -15.85 11.52
CA THR A 282 -7.65 -16.62 12.78
C THR A 282 -6.52 -16.10 13.68
N ILE A 283 -5.36 -15.80 13.12
CA ILE A 283 -4.22 -15.24 13.86
C ILE A 283 -4.58 -13.86 14.44
N GLU A 284 -5.18 -12.99 13.63
CA GLU A 284 -5.54 -11.63 14.03
C GLU A 284 -6.62 -11.61 15.12
N GLU A 285 -7.68 -12.39 14.94
CA GLU A 285 -8.79 -12.48 15.89
C GLU A 285 -8.36 -13.16 17.20
N TYR A 286 -7.48 -14.15 17.14
CA TYR A 286 -6.93 -14.78 18.34
C TYR A 286 -6.02 -13.82 19.12
N ARG A 287 -5.11 -13.12 18.42
CA ARG A 287 -4.14 -12.23 19.05
C ARG A 287 -4.78 -10.94 19.54
N TYR A 288 -5.76 -10.43 18.80
CA TYR A 288 -6.46 -9.19 19.09
C TYR A 288 -7.98 -9.41 19.03
N PRO A 289 -8.56 -10.08 20.05
CA PRO A 289 -9.98 -10.37 20.07
C PRO A 289 -10.82 -9.12 19.90
N ARG A 290 -11.87 -9.22 19.07
CA ARG A 290 -12.73 -8.10 18.69
C ARG A 290 -13.23 -7.29 19.90
N ALA A 291 -13.79 -7.98 20.89
CA ALA A 291 -14.40 -7.39 22.08
C ALA A 291 -13.40 -6.61 22.95
N THR A 292 -12.11 -6.93 22.85
CA THR A 292 -11.05 -6.31 23.66
C THR A 292 -10.02 -5.60 22.78
N GLY A 293 -10.40 -5.33 21.54
CA GLY A 293 -9.57 -4.66 20.54
C GLY A 293 -10.40 -3.66 19.74
N TRP A 294 -10.84 -4.04 18.54
CA TRP A 294 -11.49 -3.11 17.63
C TRP A 294 -12.77 -2.49 18.22
N ASP A 295 -13.58 -3.26 18.96
CA ASP A 295 -14.80 -2.74 19.57
C ASP A 295 -14.48 -1.69 20.67
N VAL A 296 -13.39 -1.87 21.41
CA VAL A 296 -12.90 -0.89 22.39
C VAL A 296 -12.46 0.39 21.68
N PHE A 297 -11.71 0.29 20.59
CA PHE A 297 -11.32 1.44 19.79
C PHE A 297 -12.54 2.18 19.23
N ALA A 298 -13.43 1.45 18.55
CA ALA A 298 -14.61 2.02 17.89
C ALA A 298 -15.53 2.74 18.88
N ALA A 299 -15.77 2.17 20.07
CA ALA A 299 -16.60 2.78 21.11
C ALA A 299 -16.03 4.10 21.66
N ASN A 300 -14.72 4.34 21.51
CA ASN A 300 -14.03 5.53 22.02
C ASN A 300 -13.50 6.43 20.89
N SER A 301 -13.76 6.08 19.63
CA SER A 301 -13.24 6.80 18.47
C SER A 301 -13.97 8.13 18.30
N PRO A 302 -13.27 9.23 17.98
CA PRO A 302 -13.92 10.50 17.65
C PRO A 302 -14.58 10.49 16.27
N ALA A 303 -14.37 9.43 15.49
CA ALA A 303 -14.74 9.34 14.09
C ALA A 303 -15.45 8.02 13.79
N LEU A 304 -16.04 7.92 12.60
CA LEU A 304 -16.62 6.68 12.11
C LEU A 304 -15.55 5.58 12.09
N ALA A 305 -15.83 4.43 12.72
CA ALA A 305 -14.97 3.26 12.69
C ALA A 305 -15.73 2.09 12.04
N VAL A 306 -15.31 1.67 10.86
CA VAL A 306 -15.92 0.59 10.08
C VAL A 306 -15.06 -0.65 10.18
N ASN A 307 -15.61 -1.74 10.70
CA ASN A 307 -15.00 -3.05 10.58
C ASN A 307 -15.56 -3.81 9.38
N CYS A 308 -14.75 -4.07 8.36
CA CYS A 308 -15.22 -4.85 7.20
C CYS A 308 -15.64 -6.27 7.58
N TRP A 309 -15.20 -6.82 8.72
CA TRP A 309 -15.56 -8.17 9.14
C TRP A 309 -17.04 -8.28 9.57
N ASP A 310 -17.70 -7.14 9.81
CA ASP A 310 -19.10 -7.09 10.26
C ASP A 310 -20.11 -7.25 9.13
N TYR A 311 -19.63 -7.19 7.89
CA TYR A 311 -20.50 -7.04 6.73
C TYR A 311 -20.20 -8.11 5.67
N PRO A 312 -21.17 -8.99 5.35
CA PRO A 312 -21.00 -10.06 4.37
C PRO A 312 -20.57 -9.55 2.98
N GLU A 313 -20.95 -8.32 2.60
CA GLU A 313 -20.56 -7.71 1.34
C GLU A 313 -19.04 -7.48 1.19
N PHE A 314 -18.26 -7.53 2.28
CA PHE A 314 -16.80 -7.50 2.24
C PHE A 314 -16.15 -8.91 2.30
N GLY A 315 -16.93 -9.98 2.11
CA GLY A 315 -16.48 -11.36 2.03
C GLY A 315 -15.72 -11.72 0.75
N PHE A 316 -14.65 -10.98 0.43
CA PHE A 316 -13.80 -11.23 -0.73
C PHE A 316 -12.83 -12.40 -0.47
N GLU A 317 -12.48 -13.12 -1.54
CA GLU A 317 -11.35 -14.03 -1.50
C GLU A 317 -10.05 -13.23 -1.47
N LEU A 318 -9.23 -13.43 -0.44
CA LEU A 318 -7.93 -12.79 -0.30
C LEU A 318 -6.85 -13.85 -0.55
N PRO A 319 -6.12 -13.82 -1.68
CA PRO A 319 -5.24 -14.93 -2.05
C PRO A 319 -4.08 -15.18 -1.10
N ASP A 320 -3.65 -14.17 -0.34
CA ASP A 320 -2.68 -14.32 0.74
C ASP A 320 -3.30 -14.28 2.14
N GLY A 321 -4.63 -14.12 2.24
CA GLY A 321 -5.36 -13.96 3.49
C GLY A 321 -5.44 -12.53 4.02
N ALA A 322 -4.76 -11.55 3.41
CA ALA A 322 -4.67 -10.17 3.90
C ALA A 322 -4.96 -9.08 2.86
N HIS A 323 -4.77 -9.36 1.56
CA HIS A 323 -4.89 -8.37 0.49
C HIS A 323 -5.85 -8.83 -0.60
N LEU A 324 -6.55 -7.86 -1.18
CA LEU A 324 -7.36 -8.04 -2.37
C LEU A 324 -6.45 -8.31 -3.57
N ASP A 325 -6.95 -9.14 -4.49
CA ASP A 325 -6.40 -9.17 -5.83
C ASP A 325 -6.83 -7.90 -6.60
N ARG A 326 -6.00 -7.44 -7.54
CA ARG A 326 -6.29 -6.30 -8.42
C ARG A 326 -7.66 -6.39 -9.10
N ARG A 327 -8.17 -7.60 -9.35
CA ARG A 327 -9.46 -7.85 -10.01
C ARG A 327 -10.66 -7.49 -9.11
N ASP A 328 -10.50 -7.59 -7.80
CA ASP A 328 -11.57 -7.32 -6.83
C ASP A 328 -11.56 -5.89 -6.30
N LYS A 329 -10.45 -5.16 -6.50
CA LYS A 329 -10.19 -3.84 -5.93
C LYS A 329 -11.27 -2.80 -6.26
N ALA A 330 -11.71 -2.76 -7.52
CA ALA A 330 -12.75 -1.84 -7.97
C ALA A 330 -14.09 -2.11 -7.27
N GLU A 331 -14.47 -3.38 -7.16
CA GLU A 331 -15.74 -3.76 -6.53
C GLU A 331 -15.72 -3.56 -5.01
N PHE A 332 -14.61 -3.92 -4.35
CA PHE A 332 -14.41 -3.60 -2.93
C PHE A 332 -14.54 -2.09 -2.69
N THR A 333 -13.91 -1.28 -3.54
CA THR A 333 -13.95 0.19 -3.43
C THR A 333 -15.37 0.73 -3.53
N ARG A 334 -16.18 0.25 -4.49
CA ARG A 334 -17.60 0.67 -4.61
C ARG A 334 -18.41 0.32 -3.36
N ARG A 335 -18.26 -0.90 -2.85
CA ARG A 335 -18.97 -1.35 -1.64
C ARG A 335 -18.57 -0.54 -0.42
N LEU A 336 -17.29 -0.23 -0.28
CA LEU A 336 -16.79 0.60 0.81
C LEU A 336 -17.34 2.03 0.72
N VAL A 337 -17.33 2.65 -0.47
CA VAL A 337 -17.92 3.99 -0.66
C VAL A 337 -19.41 3.99 -0.38
N ALA A 338 -20.16 3.00 -0.87
CA ALA A 338 -21.58 2.86 -0.59
C ALA A 338 -21.86 2.74 0.92
N LYS A 339 -21.03 1.95 1.63
CA LYS A 339 -21.12 1.81 3.08
C LYS A 339 -20.85 3.13 3.82
N LEU A 340 -19.85 3.87 3.37
CA LEU A 340 -19.48 5.17 3.94
C LEU A 340 -20.53 6.26 3.64
N LYS A 341 -21.16 6.25 2.45
CA LYS A 341 -22.32 7.09 2.13
C LYS A 341 -23.50 6.78 3.04
N ALA A 342 -23.84 5.50 3.22
CA ALA A 342 -24.92 5.08 4.12
C ALA A 342 -24.66 5.48 5.59
N ALA A 343 -23.40 5.62 5.98
CA ALA A 343 -22.99 6.10 7.30
C ALA A 343 -22.87 7.63 7.39
N GLY A 344 -23.22 8.38 6.33
CA GLY A 344 -23.16 9.85 6.29
C GLY A 344 -21.74 10.42 6.21
N PHE A 345 -20.74 9.61 5.85
CA PHE A 345 -19.36 10.08 5.71
C PHE A 345 -19.10 10.78 4.36
N PHE A 346 -19.77 10.35 3.30
CA PHE A 346 -19.78 11.02 2.00
C PHE A 346 -21.19 11.57 1.72
N ASP A 347 -21.23 12.64 0.93
CA ASP A 347 -22.48 13.30 0.52
C ASP A 347 -23.20 12.51 -0.60
#